data_AF-A0A2G7LY70-F1
#
_entry.id   AF-A0A2G7LY70-F1
#
_cell.length_a   1.000
_cell.length_b   1.000
_cell.length_c   1.000
_cell.angle_alpha   90.00
_cell.angle_beta   90.00
_cell.angle_gamma   90.00
#
_symmetry.space_group_name_H-M   'P 1'
#
loop_
_entity.id
_entity.type
_entity.pdbx_description
1 polymer ?
#
loop_
_entity_poly.entity_id
_entity_poly.type
_entity_poly.pdbx_seq_one_letter_code
_entity_poly.pdbx_strand_id
1 'polypeptide(L)'
;MSQARAFRVGVRNLIKWLPIVWTDRDYDHDYLYRIVHYKMSSMEKFFNSKNTYSVEAPQIAEEIKEAKDKLNNMINSVHSNKVDSLPDGFISIENRKWHVNRNSPVYQEWKEVNRKAEEQELNDMKEAFKIIAEKSQGWWD
;
A
#
# COMPACT_ATOMS: atom_id res chain seq x y z
N MET A 1 -15.91 -22.29 22.20
CA MET A 1 -16.30 -20.86 22.04
C MET A 1 -17.82 -20.79 21.96
N SER A 2 -18.53 -19.92 22.68
CA SER A 2 -20.01 -19.90 22.60
C SER A 2 -20.50 -19.36 21.24
N GLN A 3 -21.62 -19.90 20.73
CA GLN A 3 -22.19 -19.48 19.43
C GLN A 3 -22.45 -17.97 19.38
N ALA A 4 -22.92 -17.37 20.48
CA ALA A 4 -23.14 -15.93 20.60
C ALA A 4 -21.83 -15.10 20.54
N ARG A 5 -20.69 -15.64 20.99
CA ARG A 5 -19.39 -14.97 20.84
C ARG A 5 -18.92 -15.02 19.39
N ALA A 6 -19.03 -16.18 18.73
CA ALA A 6 -18.66 -16.34 17.32
C ALA A 6 -19.48 -15.42 16.40
N PHE A 7 -20.79 -15.34 16.62
CA PHE A 7 -21.68 -14.44 15.86
C PHE A 7 -21.27 -12.97 15.98
N ARG A 8 -21.03 -12.49 17.22
CA ARG A 8 -20.56 -11.12 17.46
C ARG A 8 -19.22 -10.81 16.78
N VAL A 9 -18.29 -11.77 16.77
CA VAL A 9 -17.00 -11.62 16.07
C VAL A 9 -17.22 -11.53 14.55
N GLY A 10 -18.10 -12.37 13.99
CA GLY A 10 -18.47 -12.33 12.57
C GLY A 10 -19.04 -10.98 12.15
N VAL A 11 -20.05 -10.48 12.86
CA VAL A 11 -20.67 -9.17 12.57
C VAL A 11 -19.64 -8.04 12.69
N ARG A 12 -18.79 -8.06 13.71
CA ARG A 12 -17.70 -7.06 13.86
C ARG A 12 -16.73 -7.11 12.68
N ASN A 13 -16.42 -8.29 12.15
CA ASN A 13 -15.57 -8.42 10.98
C ASN A 13 -16.25 -7.87 9.72
N LEU A 14 -17.55 -8.12 9.51
CA LEU A 14 -18.29 -7.53 8.39
C LEU A 14 -18.25 -6.00 8.42
N ILE A 15 -18.54 -5.38 9.57
CA ILE A 15 -18.50 -3.91 9.73
C ILE A 15 -17.10 -3.36 9.42
N LYS A 16 -16.06 -4.06 9.89
CA LYS A 16 -14.66 -3.70 9.65
C LYS A 16 -14.28 -3.70 8.17
N TRP A 17 -14.70 -4.73 7.44
CA TRP A 17 -14.38 -4.92 6.03
C TRP A 17 -15.27 -4.11 5.08
N LEU A 18 -16.48 -3.77 5.51
CA LEU A 18 -17.46 -3.03 4.71
C LEU A 18 -16.87 -1.81 3.96
N PRO A 19 -16.15 -0.86 4.59
CA PRO A 19 -15.63 0.30 3.85
C PRO A 19 -14.57 -0.06 2.79
N ILE A 20 -13.80 -1.14 3.01
CA ILE A 20 -12.77 -1.58 2.07
C ILE A 20 -13.40 -2.24 0.86
N VAL A 21 -14.35 -3.16 1.09
CA VAL A 21 -15.07 -3.85 0.01
C VAL A 21 -15.99 -2.90 -0.75
N TRP A 22 -16.57 -1.90 -0.09
CA TRP A 22 -17.45 -0.92 -0.74
C TRP A 22 -16.74 -0.05 -1.79
N THR A 23 -15.44 0.19 -1.59
CA THR A 23 -14.65 1.02 -2.51
C THR A 23 -13.94 0.21 -3.59
N ASP A 24 -13.93 -1.12 -3.47
CA ASP A 24 -13.22 -2.06 -4.34
C ASP A 24 -13.63 -1.95 -5.81
N ARG A 25 -12.66 -2.11 -6.71
CA ARG A 25 -12.85 -2.10 -8.17
C ARG A 25 -12.03 -3.22 -8.81
N ASP A 26 -12.72 -4.16 -9.46
CA ASP A 26 -12.12 -5.37 -10.02
C ASP A 26 -11.02 -5.13 -11.07
N TYR A 27 -11.01 -3.97 -11.72
CA TYR A 27 -10.12 -3.65 -12.84
C TYR A 27 -8.86 -2.87 -12.43
N ASP A 28 -8.73 -2.50 -11.15
CA ASP A 28 -7.64 -1.66 -10.66
C ASP A 28 -6.88 -2.37 -9.54
N HIS A 29 -5.58 -2.61 -9.78
CA HIS A 29 -4.72 -3.34 -8.89
C HIS A 29 -4.47 -2.61 -7.56
N ASP A 30 -4.65 -1.29 -7.50
CA ASP A 30 -4.51 -0.53 -6.26
C ASP A 30 -5.45 -1.08 -5.16
N TYR A 31 -6.66 -1.52 -5.54
CA TYR A 31 -7.63 -2.07 -4.59
C TYR A 31 -7.22 -3.44 -4.04
N LEU A 32 -6.58 -4.29 -4.84
CA LEU A 32 -5.95 -5.52 -4.35
C LEU A 32 -4.94 -5.21 -3.24
N TYR A 33 -4.09 -4.21 -3.47
CA TYR A 33 -3.07 -3.82 -2.50
C TYR A 33 -3.67 -3.20 -1.25
N ARG A 34 -4.74 -2.41 -1.37
CA ARG A 34 -5.51 -1.90 -0.22
C ARG A 34 -6.11 -3.01 0.63
N ILE A 35 -6.66 -4.06 0.02
CA ILE A 35 -7.20 -5.24 0.71
C ILE A 35 -6.08 -5.95 1.49
N VAL A 36 -4.94 -6.21 0.85
CA VAL A 36 -3.79 -6.86 1.50
C VAL A 36 -3.27 -5.99 2.64
N HIS A 37 -3.06 -4.69 2.40
CA HIS A 37 -2.63 -3.72 3.40
C HIS A 37 -3.59 -3.67 4.61
N TYR A 38 -4.90 -3.69 4.38
CA TYR A 38 -5.90 -3.71 5.45
C TYR A 38 -5.83 -4.98 6.29
N LYS A 39 -5.64 -6.14 5.63
CA LYS A 39 -5.45 -7.43 6.31
C LYS A 39 -4.17 -7.42 7.15
N MET A 40 -3.05 -6.96 6.61
CA MET A 40 -1.78 -6.83 7.33
C MET A 40 -1.92 -5.88 8.53
N SER A 41 -2.53 -4.71 8.34
CA SER A 41 -2.83 -3.76 9.43
C SER A 41 -3.65 -4.38 10.56
N SER A 42 -4.61 -5.25 10.22
CA SER A 42 -5.42 -5.95 11.21
C SER A 42 -4.63 -7.03 11.97
N MET A 43 -3.72 -7.73 11.29
CA MET A 43 -2.86 -8.74 11.89
C MET A 43 -1.79 -8.11 12.79
N GLU A 44 -1.10 -7.07 12.33
CA GLU A 44 -0.16 -6.28 13.13
C GLU A 44 -0.82 -5.80 14.44
N LYS A 45 -2.04 -5.22 14.35
CA LYS A 45 -2.80 -4.80 15.54
C LYS A 45 -3.13 -5.96 16.48
N PHE A 46 -3.35 -7.16 15.94
CA PHE A 46 -3.61 -8.35 16.75
C PHE A 46 -2.35 -8.79 17.50
N PHE A 47 -1.22 -8.90 16.81
CA PHE A 47 0.07 -9.31 17.41
C PHE A 47 0.64 -8.26 18.37
N ASN A 48 0.35 -6.97 18.17
CA ASN A 48 0.66 -5.90 19.13
C ASN A 48 -0.32 -5.84 20.32
N SER A 49 -1.41 -6.61 20.31
CA SER A 49 -2.39 -6.58 21.39
C SER A 49 -2.10 -7.61 22.46
N LYS A 50 -2.69 -7.42 23.65
CA LYS A 50 -2.66 -8.40 24.75
C LYS A 50 -3.45 -9.69 24.47
N ASN A 51 -4.02 -9.84 23.28
CA ASN A 51 -4.86 -11.00 22.91
C ASN A 51 -4.07 -12.11 22.23
N THR A 52 -2.78 -11.90 21.96
CA THR A 52 -1.88 -12.94 21.45
C THR A 52 -1.29 -13.75 22.60
N TYR A 53 -1.10 -15.03 22.36
CA TYR A 53 -0.38 -15.95 23.26
C TYR A 53 0.99 -16.34 22.70
N SER A 54 1.36 -15.83 21.52
CA SER A 54 2.66 -16.10 20.91
C SER A 54 3.75 -15.30 21.61
N VAL A 55 4.84 -15.98 21.97
CA VAL A 55 6.06 -15.35 22.50
C VAL A 55 6.79 -14.53 21.44
N GLU A 56 6.61 -14.86 20.17
CA GLU A 56 7.20 -14.17 19.01
C GLU A 56 6.32 -13.04 18.48
N ALA A 57 5.18 -12.76 19.13
CA ALA A 57 4.24 -11.74 18.66
C ALA A 57 4.88 -10.37 18.35
N PRO A 58 5.86 -9.85 19.12
CA PRO A 58 6.55 -8.60 18.77
C PRO A 58 7.33 -8.70 17.45
N GLN A 59 8.01 -9.82 17.21
CA GLN A 59 8.75 -10.04 15.96
C GLN A 59 7.77 -10.16 14.79
N ILE A 60 6.74 -10.99 14.92
CA ILE A 60 5.69 -11.15 13.90
C ILE A 60 5.05 -9.80 13.55
N ALA A 61 4.76 -8.97 14.56
CA ALA A 61 4.19 -7.65 14.35
C ALA A 61 5.12 -6.74 13.52
N GLU A 62 6.43 -6.76 13.77
CA GLU A 62 7.39 -5.96 13.01
C GLU A 62 7.52 -6.45 11.56
N GLU A 63 7.51 -7.77 11.32
CA GLU A 63 7.53 -8.33 9.97
C GLU A 63 6.30 -7.95 9.15
N ILE A 64 5.12 -8.04 9.77
CA ILE A 64 3.86 -7.63 9.14
C ILE A 64 3.87 -6.12 8.89
N LYS A 65 4.39 -5.33 9.84
CA LYS A 65 4.52 -3.88 9.69
C LYS A 65 5.44 -3.51 8.54
N GLU A 66 6.57 -4.19 8.37
CA GLU A 66 7.49 -3.97 7.25
C GLU A 66 6.79 -4.18 5.89
N ALA A 67 6.06 -5.30 5.73
CA ALA A 67 5.30 -5.56 4.50
C ALA A 67 4.17 -4.53 4.29
N LYS A 68 3.45 -4.19 5.37
CA LYS A 68 2.37 -3.20 5.35
C LYS A 68 2.87 -1.82 4.94
N ASP A 69 3.98 -1.34 5.50
CA ASP A 69 4.50 0.01 5.23
C ASP A 69 4.95 0.14 3.77
N LYS A 70 5.55 -0.91 3.20
CA LYS A 70 5.90 -0.96 1.77
C LYS A 70 4.67 -0.89 0.86
N LEU A 71 3.58 -1.63 1.19
CA LEU A 71 2.31 -1.49 0.47
C LEU A 71 1.74 -0.07 0.61
N ASN A 72 1.82 0.52 1.80
CA ASN A 72 1.33 1.87 2.07
C ASN A 72 2.08 2.94 1.26
N ASN A 73 3.38 2.78 1.04
CA ASN A 73 4.17 3.70 0.19
C ASN A 73 3.64 3.75 -1.24
N MET A 74 3.30 2.60 -1.81
CA MET A 74 2.78 2.50 -3.17
C MET A 74 1.31 2.94 -3.27
N ILE A 75 0.44 2.56 -2.33
CA ILE A 75 -0.98 2.98 -2.29
C ILE A 75 -1.13 4.50 -2.20
N ASN A 76 -0.22 5.16 -1.48
CA ASN A 76 -0.21 6.62 -1.34
C ASN A 76 0.80 7.29 -2.27
N SER A 77 1.32 6.56 -3.28
CA SER A 77 2.28 7.03 -4.28
C SER A 77 3.36 7.95 -3.68
N VAL A 78 3.94 7.54 -2.55
CA VAL A 78 4.82 8.38 -1.71
C VAL A 78 6.04 8.86 -2.48
N HIS A 79 6.52 8.05 -3.42
CA HIS A 79 7.66 8.42 -4.25
C HIS A 79 7.23 9.37 -5.37
N SER A 80 6.14 9.06 -6.09
CA SER A 80 5.61 9.93 -7.15
C SER A 80 5.18 11.32 -6.61
N ASN A 81 4.51 11.37 -5.46
CA ASN A 81 4.06 12.63 -4.83
C ASN A 81 5.23 13.58 -4.47
N LYS A 82 6.46 13.08 -4.28
CA LYS A 82 7.65 13.93 -4.06
C LYS A 82 8.15 14.58 -5.35
N VAL A 83 7.70 14.08 -6.49
CA VAL A 83 8.06 14.55 -7.84
C VAL A 83 7.00 15.49 -8.40
N ASP A 84 5.79 15.49 -7.83
CA ASP A 84 4.62 16.28 -8.26
C ASP A 84 4.83 17.79 -8.04
N SER A 85 5.58 18.38 -8.94
CA SER A 85 5.54 19.78 -9.29
C SER A 85 5.51 19.84 -10.81
N LEU A 86 4.64 20.66 -11.39
CA LEU A 86 4.71 20.99 -12.82
C LEU A 86 5.98 21.84 -12.99
N PRO A 87 7.04 21.33 -13.62
CA PRO A 87 8.27 22.09 -13.69
C PRO A 87 8.07 23.22 -14.69
N ASP A 88 8.30 24.45 -14.24
CA ASP A 88 8.40 25.60 -15.12
C ASP A 88 9.47 25.28 -16.19
N GLY A 89 9.12 25.43 -17.48
CA GLY A 89 10.10 25.29 -18.57
C GLY A 89 9.93 24.12 -19.53
N PHE A 90 8.87 23.31 -19.42
CA PHE A 90 8.48 22.43 -20.53
C PHE A 90 6.98 22.31 -20.79
N ILE A 91 6.12 22.89 -19.97
CA ILE A 91 4.68 22.98 -20.21
C ILE A 91 4.31 24.44 -20.47
N SER A 92 3.60 24.71 -21.56
CA SER A 92 3.04 26.03 -21.84
C SER A 92 1.59 25.94 -22.28
N ILE A 93 0.85 27.04 -22.11
CA ILE A 93 -0.53 27.16 -22.57
C ILE A 93 -0.55 28.25 -23.65
N GLU A 94 -0.90 27.86 -24.87
CA GLU A 94 -1.06 28.78 -26.01
C GLU A 94 -2.41 28.51 -26.66
N ASN A 95 -3.20 29.56 -26.96
CA ASN A 95 -4.51 29.42 -27.60
C ASN A 95 -5.45 28.39 -26.92
N ARG A 96 -5.43 28.33 -25.58
CA ARG A 96 -6.17 27.34 -24.75
C ARG A 96 -5.79 25.87 -25.03
N LYS A 97 -4.61 25.63 -25.60
CA LYS A 97 -4.04 24.30 -25.79
C LYS A 97 -2.79 24.15 -24.93
N TRP A 98 -2.62 22.95 -24.38
CA TRP A 98 -1.42 22.57 -23.65
C TRP A 98 -0.34 22.13 -24.63
N HIS A 99 0.85 22.69 -24.48
CA HIS A 99 2.03 22.34 -25.24
C HIS A 99 3.08 21.78 -24.29
N VAL A 100 3.67 20.64 -24.68
CA VAL A 100 4.70 19.95 -23.90
C VAL A 100 5.98 19.87 -24.72
N ASN A 101 7.02 20.58 -24.31
CA ASN A 101 8.34 20.51 -24.92
C ASN A 101 9.13 19.31 -24.39
N ARG A 102 8.94 18.16 -25.03
CA ARG A 102 9.63 16.90 -24.67
C ARG A 102 11.15 16.93 -24.93
N ASN A 103 11.66 17.93 -25.65
CA ASN A 103 13.09 18.07 -25.91
C ASN A 103 13.80 18.97 -24.88
N SER A 104 13.05 19.58 -23.95
CA SER A 104 13.61 20.40 -22.88
C SER A 104 14.46 19.52 -21.94
N PRO A 105 15.67 19.96 -21.53
CA PRO A 105 16.44 19.29 -20.48
C PRO A 105 15.63 19.05 -19.20
N VAL A 106 14.79 20.02 -18.82
CA VAL A 106 13.91 19.95 -17.64
C VAL A 106 12.89 18.82 -17.77
N TYR A 107 12.36 18.60 -18.97
CA TYR A 107 11.45 17.47 -19.22
C TYR A 107 12.16 16.12 -19.04
N GLN A 108 13.40 16.00 -19.54
CA GLN A 108 14.16 14.76 -19.44
C GLN A 108 14.52 14.45 -17.99
N GLU A 109 14.89 15.47 -17.22
CA GLU A 109 15.12 15.33 -15.77
C GLU A 109 13.83 14.92 -15.03
N TRP A 110 12.73 15.64 -15.24
CA TRP A 110 11.43 15.31 -14.63
C TRP A 110 11.00 13.88 -14.97
N LYS A 111 11.13 13.47 -16.24
CA LYS A 111 10.82 12.12 -16.69
C LYS A 111 11.66 11.07 -15.98
N GLU A 112 12.96 11.33 -15.83
CA GLU A 112 13.89 10.40 -15.18
C GLU A 112 13.60 10.28 -13.68
N VAL A 113 13.25 11.38 -13.01
CA VAL A 113 12.87 11.35 -11.58
C VAL A 113 11.55 10.60 -11.39
N ASN A 114 10.55 10.82 -12.26
CA ASN A 114 9.29 10.05 -12.22
C ASN A 114 9.52 8.56 -12.46
N ARG A 115 10.35 8.22 -13.46
CA ARG A 115 10.72 6.82 -13.73
C ARG A 115 11.33 6.16 -12.49
N LYS A 116 12.24 6.84 -11.79
CA LYS A 116 12.84 6.33 -10.55
C LYS A 116 11.82 6.17 -9.43
N ALA A 117 10.86 7.09 -9.31
CA ALA A 117 9.79 7.00 -8.33
C ALA A 117 8.89 5.78 -8.60
N GLU A 118 8.45 5.59 -9.84
CA GLU A 118 7.69 4.41 -10.27
C GLU A 118 8.46 3.10 -10.01
N GLU A 119 9.77 3.08 -10.31
CA GLU A 119 10.62 1.93 -10.02
C GLU A 119 10.70 1.61 -8.52
N GLN A 120 10.77 2.64 -7.67
CA GLN A 120 10.78 2.44 -6.23
C GLN A 120 9.43 1.92 -5.72
N GLU A 121 8.30 2.42 -6.24
CA GLU A 121 6.97 1.91 -5.89
C GLU A 121 6.81 0.43 -6.28
N LEU A 122 7.32 0.06 -7.46
CA LEU A 122 7.34 -1.34 -7.91
C LEU A 122 8.23 -2.22 -7.04
N ASN A 123 9.38 -1.71 -6.59
CA ASN A 123 10.29 -2.43 -5.70
C ASN A 123 9.66 -2.62 -4.31
N ASP A 124 9.07 -1.58 -3.74
CA ASP A 124 8.36 -1.64 -2.46
C ASP A 124 7.24 -2.71 -2.54
N MET A 125 6.48 -2.73 -3.64
CA MET A 125 5.46 -3.77 -3.90
C MET A 125 6.07 -5.18 -3.90
N LYS A 126 7.14 -5.42 -4.68
CA LYS A 126 7.79 -6.73 -4.77
C LYS A 126 8.31 -7.21 -3.42
N GLU A 127 8.95 -6.32 -2.68
CA GLU A 127 9.50 -6.61 -1.36
C GLU A 127 8.39 -6.93 -0.35
N ALA A 128 7.27 -6.18 -0.37
CA ALA A 128 6.13 -6.49 0.49
C ALA A 128 5.60 -7.90 0.26
N PHE A 129 5.35 -8.27 -1.01
CA PHE A 129 4.87 -9.61 -1.34
C PHE A 129 5.90 -10.70 -1.09
N LYS A 130 7.20 -10.40 -1.21
CA LYS A 130 8.27 -11.32 -0.83
C LYS A 130 8.22 -11.62 0.68
N ILE A 131 8.12 -10.60 1.53
CA ILE A 131 8.00 -10.77 2.99
C ILE A 131 6.77 -11.62 3.31
N ILE A 132 5.63 -11.30 2.71
CA ILE A 132 4.40 -12.07 2.90
C ILE A 132 4.60 -13.53 2.48
N ALA A 133 5.19 -13.78 1.31
CA ALA A 133 5.39 -15.14 0.81
C ALA A 133 6.34 -15.96 1.69
N GLU A 134 7.43 -15.35 2.16
CA GLU A 134 8.47 -16.05 2.95
C GLU A 134 8.05 -16.28 4.40
N LYS A 135 7.28 -15.37 4.99
CA LYS A 135 7.02 -15.36 6.44
C LYS A 135 5.60 -15.72 6.85
N SER A 136 4.62 -15.59 5.95
CA SER A 136 3.21 -15.71 6.33
C SER A 136 2.81 -17.06 6.92
N GLN A 137 3.51 -18.15 6.58
CA GLN A 137 3.26 -19.45 7.18
C GLN A 137 3.64 -19.46 8.67
N GLY A 138 4.79 -18.90 9.02
CA GLY A 138 5.30 -18.86 10.40
C GLY A 138 4.55 -17.89 11.31
N TRP A 139 3.79 -16.93 10.77
CA TRP A 139 2.98 -16.02 11.58
C TRP A 139 1.85 -16.73 12.35
N TRP A 140 1.53 -17.98 12.02
CA TRP A 140 0.45 -18.75 12.63
C TRP A 140 0.93 -19.85 13.58
N ASP A 141 2.24 -20.12 13.59
CA ASP A 141 2.88 -21.14 14.42
C ASP A 141 3.20 -20.59 15.83
#